data_AF-A0A9E2XZA3-F1
#
_entry.id   AF-A0A9E2XZA3-F1
#
_cell.length_a   1.000
_cell.length_b   1.000
_cell.length_c   1.000
_cell.angle_alpha   90.00
_cell.angle_beta   90.00
_cell.angle_gamma   90.00
#
_symmetry.space_group_name_H-M   'P 1'
#
loop_
_entity.id
_entity.type
_entity.pdbx_description
1 polymer ?
#
loop_
_entity_poly.entity_id
_entity_poly.type
_entity_poly.pdbx_seq_one_letter_code
_entity_poly.pdbx_strand_id
1 'polypeptide(L)' 'IVSPRREHSRKPDEAYERIEALCEGPYLEMFARFPRPGWDSWGADTELPGIRRRRWRANSYPDALGTAE' A
#
# COMPACT_ATOMS: atom_id res chain seq x y z
N ILE A 1 3.12 -15.09 9.83
CA ILE A 1 3.97 -15.42 8.66
C ILE A 1 5.28 -15.97 9.22
N VAL A 2 5.71 -17.15 8.80
CA VAL A 2 7.02 -17.71 9.16
C VAL A 2 7.92 -17.52 7.95
N SER A 3 8.98 -16.74 8.08
CA SER A 3 9.93 -16.38 7.01
C SER A 3 11.33 -16.23 7.60
N PRO A 4 12.41 -16.51 6.84
CA PRO A 4 13.77 -16.18 7.21
C PRO A 4 13.93 -14.69 7.55
N ARG A 5 14.79 -14.37 8.53
CA ARG A 5 15.10 -12.99 8.87
C ARG A 5 16.05 -12.40 7.82
N ARG A 6 15.72 -11.21 7.32
CA ARG A 6 16.52 -10.45 6.36
C ARG A 6 17.13 -9.21 7.03
N GLU A 7 17.45 -8.16 6.26
CA GLU A 7 17.99 -6.91 6.77
C GLU A 7 17.08 -6.29 7.84
N HIS A 8 17.68 -5.50 8.73
CA HIS A 8 16.94 -4.84 9.81
C HIS A 8 15.76 -4.03 9.26
N SER A 9 14.59 -4.11 9.91
CA SER A 9 13.35 -3.44 9.51
C SER A 9 12.71 -3.93 8.19
N ARG A 10 13.35 -4.82 7.42
CA ARG A 10 12.75 -5.38 6.19
C ARG A 10 11.64 -6.37 6.52
N LYS A 11 10.42 -6.03 6.10
CA LYS A 11 9.24 -6.90 6.22
C LYS A 11 9.39 -8.13 5.28
N PRO A 12 8.79 -9.29 5.60
CA PRO A 12 8.73 -10.43 4.68
C PRO A 12 7.85 -10.12 3.48
N ASP A 13 8.19 -10.62 2.28
CA ASP A 13 7.47 -10.30 1.05
C ASP A 13 6.07 -10.93 1.03
N GLU A 14 5.93 -12.07 1.69
CA GLU A 14 4.68 -12.82 1.87
C GLU A 14 3.63 -12.03 2.66
N ALA A 15 4.03 -10.98 3.38
CA ALA A 15 3.08 -10.10 4.06
C ALA A 15 2.19 -9.38 3.07
N TYR A 16 2.77 -8.84 2.01
CA TYR A 16 2.03 -8.09 1.02
C TYR A 16 1.20 -9.00 0.12
N GLU A 17 1.75 -10.16 -0.28
CA GLU A 17 1.01 -11.16 -1.08
C GLU A 17 -0.26 -11.62 -0.37
N ARG A 18 -0.18 -11.84 0.96
CA ARG A 18 -1.34 -12.20 1.76
C ARG A 18 -2.36 -11.07 1.84
N ILE A 19 -1.91 -9.82 1.93
CA ILE A 19 -2.83 -8.67 1.96
C ILE A 19 -3.56 -8.55 0.62
N GLU A 20 -2.84 -8.68 -0.49
CA GLU A 20 -3.41 -8.63 -1.85
C GLU A 20 -4.37 -9.80 -2.13
N ALA A 21 -4.13 -10.97 -1.54
CA ALA A 21 -5.04 -12.11 -1.64
C ALA A 21 -6.32 -11.95 -0.78
N LEU A 22 -6.27 -11.17 0.29
CA LEU A 22 -7.38 -11.00 1.24
C LEU A 22 -8.24 -9.77 0.96
N CYS A 23 -7.69 -8.76 0.28
CA CYS A 23 -8.36 -7.49 0.02
C CYS A 23 -8.09 -7.06 -1.41
N GLU A 24 -9.09 -6.55 -2.13
CA GLU A 24 -8.97 -6.14 -3.55
C GLU A 24 -8.26 -4.78 -3.76
N GLY A 25 -7.77 -4.16 -2.67
CA GLY A 25 -7.16 -2.84 -2.67
C GLY A 25 -8.18 -1.70 -2.57
N PRO A 26 -7.72 -0.43 -2.55
CA PRO A 26 -6.33 0.02 -2.67
C PRO A 26 -5.41 -0.31 -1.49
N TYR A 27 -4.10 -0.28 -1.73
CA TYR A 27 -3.08 -0.57 -0.73
C TYR A 27 -2.21 0.64 -0.40
N LEU A 28 -1.95 0.83 0.89
CA LEU A 28 -1.07 1.87 1.43
C LEU A 28 -0.07 1.25 2.40
N GLU A 29 1.22 1.52 2.19
CA GLU A 29 2.27 1.21 3.14
C GLU A 29 2.76 2.49 3.83
N MET A 30 2.49 2.59 5.14
CA MET A 30 3.01 3.66 5.99
C MET A 30 4.38 3.29 6.56
N PHE A 31 5.27 4.28 6.60
CA PHE A 31 6.69 4.15 6.95
C PHE A 31 7.46 3.19 6.02
N ALA A 32 7.08 3.18 4.74
CA ALA A 32 7.79 2.42 3.72
C ALA A 32 9.26 2.89 3.64
N ARG A 33 10.18 1.93 3.48
CA ARG A 33 11.59 2.20 3.19
C ARG A 33 11.90 2.18 1.70
N PHE A 34 11.11 1.41 0.95
CA PHE A 34 11.23 1.27 -0.50
C PHE A 34 9.85 1.31 -1.14
N PRO A 35 9.72 1.87 -2.36
CA PRO A 35 8.47 1.83 -3.10
C PRO A 35 8.13 0.39 -3.51
N ARG A 36 6.84 0.04 -3.48
CA ARG A 36 6.34 -1.25 -3.97
C ARG A 36 5.33 -1.02 -5.10
N PRO A 37 5.48 -1.70 -6.26
CA PRO A 37 4.49 -1.60 -7.34
C PRO A 37 3.08 -1.98 -6.84
N GLY A 38 2.08 -1.20 -7.25
CA GLY A 38 0.68 -1.42 -6.84
C GLY A 38 0.32 -0.87 -5.45
N TRP A 39 1.29 -0.42 -4.66
CA TRP A 39 1.08 0.19 -3.34
C TRP A 39 1.40 1.67 -3.35
N ASP A 40 0.56 2.46 -2.70
CA ASP A 40 0.96 3.81 -2.32
C ASP A 40 1.93 3.71 -1.14
N SER A 41 3.12 4.28 -1.27
CA SER A 41 4.14 4.26 -0.21
C SER A 41 4.28 5.63 0.42
N TRP A 42 4.19 5.67 1.75
CA TRP A 42 4.39 6.87 2.54
C TRP A 42 5.53 6.63 3.53
N GLY A 43 6.68 7.26 3.32
CA GLY A 43 7.85 7.14 4.18
C GLY A 43 8.82 8.29 4.00
N ALA A 44 9.62 8.58 5.02
CA ALA A 44 10.62 9.66 4.97
C ALA A 44 11.82 9.31 4.06
N ASP A 45 12.14 8.02 3.90
CA ASP A 45 13.29 7.54 3.13
C ASP A 45 12.92 7.04 1.73
N THR A 46 11.65 7.11 1.33
CA THR A 46 11.26 6.77 -0.04
C THR A 46 11.47 7.98 -0.93
N GLU A 47 12.30 7.87 -1.96
CA GLU A 47 12.49 8.90 -3.03
C GLU A 47 11.24 9.10 -3.91
N LEU A 48 10.06 8.66 -3.46
CA LEU A 48 8.83 8.94 -4.15
C LEU A 48 8.46 10.42 -3.96
N PRO A 49 8.03 11.11 -5.01
CA PRO A 49 7.33 12.38 -4.83
C PRO A 49 6.11 12.09 -3.97
N GLY A 50 6.10 12.60 -2.73
CA GLY A 50 5.18 12.21 -1.66
C GLY A 50 3.73 12.06 -2.15
N ILE A 51 3.02 11.07 -1.59
CA ILE A 51 1.62 10.65 -1.89
C ILE A 51 1.04 11.45 -3.07
N ARG A 52 1.07 10.86 -4.28
CA ARG A 52 0.40 11.45 -5.45
C ARG A 52 -0.97 11.96 -5.01
N ARG A 53 -1.23 13.27 -5.21
CA ARG A 53 -2.48 13.98 -4.85
C ARG A 53 -3.63 12.98 -4.83
N ARG A 54 -4.10 12.62 -3.62
CA ARG A 54 -5.22 11.72 -3.31
C ARG A 54 -5.80 11.03 -4.54
N ARG A 55 -5.42 9.76 -4.78
CA ARG A 55 -6.15 8.91 -5.73
C ARG A 55 -7.61 8.68 -5.28
N TRP A 56 -7.89 8.85 -3.99
CA TRP A 56 -9.19 8.59 -3.34
C TRP A 56 -9.81 9.88 -2.78
N ARG A 57 -11.10 10.11 -3.03
CA ARG A 57 -11.87 11.07 -2.21
C ARG A 57 -11.97 10.50 -0.78
N ALA A 58 -11.94 11.37 0.23
CA ALA A 58 -12.03 10.92 1.62
C ALA A 58 -13.33 10.13 1.81
N ASN A 59 -13.22 8.92 2.37
CA ASN A 59 -14.31 7.97 2.63
C ASN A 59 -14.97 7.30 1.40
N SER A 60 -14.28 7.19 0.26
CA SER A 60 -14.80 6.45 -0.90
C SER A 60 -14.16 5.07 -1.03
N TYR A 61 -14.93 4.00 -0.85
CA TYR A 61 -14.61 2.68 -1.43
C TYR A 61 -14.73 2.76 -2.96
N PRO A 62 -14.04 1.91 -3.74
CA PRO A 62 -14.09 1.92 -5.21
C PRO A 62 -15.52 1.85 -5.80
N ASP A 63 -16.48 1.20 -5.14
CA ASP A 63 -17.90 1.15 -5.55
C ASP A 63 -18.73 2.38 -5.14
N ALA A 64 -18.15 3.35 -4.42
CA ALA A 64 -18.84 4.61 -4.12
C ALA A 64 -19.02 5.51 -5.36
N LEU A 65 -18.56 5.06 -6.54
CA LEU A 65 -18.78 5.68 -7.84
C LEU A 65 -19.78 4.83 -8.66
N GLY A 66 -21.00 4.69 -8.16
CA GLY A 66 -21.95 3.71 -8.71
C GLY A 66 -23.44 3.99 -8.53
N THR A 67 -23.85 5.20 -8.19
CA THR A 67 -25.20 5.70 -8.51
C THR A 67 -25.06 7.14 -8.97
N ALA A 68 -24.76 7.29 -10.26
CA ALA A 68 -24.99 8.53 -10.98
C ALA A 68 -26.50 8.65 -11.26
N GLU A 69 -27.12 9.67 -10.68
CA GLU A 69 -28.19 10.43 -11.35
C GLU A 69 -27.58 11.75 -11.82
#